data_AF-A0A1Y3T2C9-F1
#
_entry.id   AF-A0A1Y3T2C9-F1
#
_cell.length_a   1.000
_cell.length_b   1.000
_cell.length_c   1.000
_cell.angle_alpha   90.00
_cell.angle_beta   90.00
_cell.angle_gamma   90.00
#
_symmetry.space_group_name_H-M   'P 1'
#
loop_
_entity.id
_entity.type
_entity.pdbx_description
1 polymer ?
#
loop_
_entity_poly.entity_id
_entity_poly.type
_entity_poly.pdbx_seq_one_letter_code
_entity_poly.pdbx_strand_id
1 'polypeptide(L)'
;NDMNENISKNKHMTADQRNEIFTMLENGDSVSKIASAISKDKSTVSKEIKKHRIEQRISNLLSKNSSCAHVKSCTHTHLCSHVKCNLKLCKSCDICQSICPDFELYICKQLKS
;
A
#
# COMPACT_ATOMS: atom_id res chain seq x y z
N ASN A 1 -23.54 -20.52 20.47
CA ASN A 1 -22.46 -21.48 20.21
C ASN A 1 -21.13 -20.78 20.36
N ASP A 2 -20.65 -20.75 21.59
CA ASP A 2 -19.35 -20.23 21.98
C ASP A 2 -18.21 -21.05 21.36
N MET A 3 -17.55 -20.50 20.33
CA MET A 3 -16.20 -20.92 19.97
C MET A 3 -15.19 -20.08 20.75
N ASN A 4 -15.09 -20.35 22.06
CA ASN A 4 -13.97 -19.87 22.86
C ASN A 4 -12.80 -20.83 22.67
N GLU A 5 -12.17 -20.77 21.50
CA GLU A 5 -10.89 -21.44 21.27
C GLU A 5 -9.81 -20.75 22.10
N ASN A 6 -9.09 -21.56 22.86
CA ASN A 6 -8.13 -21.16 23.87
C ASN A 6 -6.93 -20.45 23.22
N ILE A 7 -7.02 -19.12 23.07
CA ILE A 7 -5.90 -18.29 22.60
C ILE A 7 -4.70 -18.57 23.50
N SER A 8 -3.68 -19.17 22.93
CA SER A 8 -2.49 -19.67 23.63
C SER A 8 -1.65 -18.52 24.21
N LYS A 9 -2.04 -18.04 25.40
CA LYS A 9 -1.32 -17.03 26.17
C LYS A 9 0.08 -17.58 26.51
N ASN A 10 1.13 -16.83 26.16
CA ASN A 10 2.56 -17.11 26.44
C ASN A 10 3.26 -18.17 25.56
N LYS A 11 2.64 -18.70 24.51
CA LYS A 11 3.35 -19.57 23.56
C LYS A 11 3.96 -18.72 22.44
N HIS A 12 5.28 -18.86 22.23
CA HIS A 12 5.97 -18.20 21.12
C HIS A 12 5.39 -18.60 19.76
N MET A 13 5.51 -17.69 18.78
CA MET A 13 5.11 -17.94 17.39
C MET A 13 6.01 -19.03 16.79
N THR A 14 5.41 -20.07 16.23
CA THR A 14 6.15 -21.14 15.54
C THR A 14 6.54 -20.72 14.12
N ALA A 15 7.43 -21.47 13.48
CA ALA A 15 7.78 -21.24 12.08
C ALA A 15 6.58 -21.44 11.14
N ASP A 16 5.78 -22.49 11.38
CA ASP A 16 4.59 -22.78 10.58
C ASP A 16 3.56 -21.65 10.65
N GLN A 17 3.34 -21.09 11.85
CA GLN A 17 2.43 -19.94 12.02
C GLN A 17 2.92 -18.70 11.25
N ARG A 18 4.25 -18.50 11.13
CA ARG A 18 4.78 -17.41 10.30
C ARG A 18 4.55 -17.65 8.82
N ASN A 19 4.75 -18.88 8.36
CA ASN A 19 4.47 -19.26 6.97
C ASN A 19 2.99 -19.07 6.64
N GLU A 20 2.10 -19.43 7.56
CA GLU A 20 0.66 -19.24 7.38
C GLU A 20 0.26 -17.75 7.36
N ILE A 21 0.84 -16.93 8.25
CA ILE A 21 0.67 -15.47 8.18
C ILE A 21 1.11 -14.94 6.80
N PHE A 22 2.25 -15.40 6.28
CA PHE A 22 2.74 -14.98 4.97
C PHE A 22 1.76 -15.35 3.84
N THR A 23 1.36 -16.61 3.74
CA THR A 23 0.42 -17.09 2.72
C THR A 23 -0.91 -16.34 2.76
N MET A 24 -1.47 -16.13 3.96
CA MET A 24 -2.74 -15.42 4.09
C MET A 24 -2.62 -13.92 3.75
N LEU A 25 -1.48 -13.29 4.05
CA LEU A 25 -1.23 -11.92 3.61
C LEU A 25 -1.12 -11.81 2.08
N GLU A 26 -0.47 -12.77 1.42
CA GLU A 26 -0.42 -12.82 -0.05
C GLU A 26 -1.82 -12.97 -0.66
N ASN A 27 -2.70 -13.72 0.00
CA ASN A 27 -4.10 -13.86 -0.39
C ASN A 27 -4.98 -12.64 -0.07
N GLY A 28 -4.45 -11.60 0.57
CA GLY A 28 -5.18 -10.38 0.93
C GLY A 28 -6.09 -10.53 2.14
N ASP A 29 -5.87 -11.55 2.99
CA ASP A 29 -6.69 -11.74 4.19
C ASP A 29 -6.44 -10.68 5.26
N SER A 30 -7.49 -10.31 5.99
CA SER A 30 -7.38 -9.36 7.08
C SER A 30 -6.62 -9.94 8.29
N VAL A 31 -5.89 -9.10 9.01
CA VAL A 31 -5.15 -9.51 10.24
C VAL A 31 -6.07 -10.17 11.28
N SER A 32 -7.35 -9.79 11.34
CA SER A 32 -8.32 -10.44 12.22
C SER A 32 -8.57 -11.89 11.81
N LYS A 33 -8.75 -12.15 10.50
CA LYS A 33 -8.95 -13.51 9.97
C LYS A 33 -7.71 -14.38 10.17
N ILE A 34 -6.52 -13.81 9.94
CA ILE A 34 -5.24 -14.49 10.17
C ILE A 34 -5.09 -14.87 11.65
N ALA A 35 -5.38 -13.94 12.57
CA ALA A 35 -5.30 -14.19 14.01
C ALA A 35 -6.21 -15.33 14.46
N SER A 36 -7.43 -15.41 13.92
CA SER A 36 -8.34 -16.53 14.16
C SER A 36 -7.80 -17.85 13.60
N ALA A 37 -7.25 -17.85 12.38
CA ALA A 37 -6.73 -19.06 11.73
C ALA A 37 -5.57 -19.70 12.51
N ILE A 38 -4.65 -18.90 13.05
CA ILE A 38 -3.49 -19.41 13.81
C ILE A 38 -3.69 -19.42 15.33
N SER A 39 -4.92 -19.18 15.80
CA SER A 39 -5.31 -19.09 17.22
C SER A 39 -4.39 -18.20 18.06
N LYS A 40 -4.07 -17.00 17.53
CA LYS A 40 -3.26 -15.96 18.20
C LYS A 40 -4.06 -14.67 18.34
N ASP A 41 -3.62 -13.79 19.23
CA ASP A 41 -4.23 -12.48 19.34
C ASP A 41 -3.79 -11.56 18.19
N LYS A 42 -4.69 -10.67 17.76
CA LYS A 42 -4.46 -9.74 16.64
C LYS A 42 -3.23 -8.86 16.82
N SER A 43 -2.92 -8.45 18.06
CA SER A 43 -1.74 -7.64 18.36
C SER A 43 -0.45 -8.45 18.23
N THR A 44 -0.42 -9.73 18.60
CA THR A 44 0.72 -10.62 18.37
C THR A 44 0.98 -10.80 16.87
N VAL A 45 -0.06 -11.06 16.07
CA VAL A 45 0.08 -11.13 14.61
C VAL A 45 0.60 -9.81 14.05
N SER A 46 0.05 -8.68 14.51
CA SER A 46 0.49 -7.35 14.08
C SER A 46 1.97 -7.08 14.42
N LYS A 47 2.42 -7.49 15.62
CA LYS A 47 3.83 -7.36 16.02
C LYS A 47 4.73 -8.24 15.15
N GLU A 48 4.29 -9.45 14.83
CA GLU A 48 5.05 -10.38 14.00
C GLU A 48 5.20 -9.86 12.57
N ILE A 49 4.11 -9.37 11.96
CA ILE A 49 4.13 -8.72 10.65
C ILE A 49 5.07 -7.52 10.68
N LYS A 50 4.96 -6.65 11.69
CA LYS A 50 5.83 -5.48 11.81
C LYS A 50 7.30 -5.85 11.95
N LYS A 51 7.61 -6.93 12.67
CA LYS A 51 8.98 -7.42 12.90
C LYS A 51 9.61 -8.00 11.63
N HIS A 52 8.82 -8.65 10.77
CA HIS A 52 9.31 -9.36 9.59
C HIS A 52 8.95 -8.68 8.26
N ARG A 53 8.29 -7.52 8.28
CA ARG A 53 8.05 -6.75 7.06
C ARG A 53 9.38 -6.33 6.45
N ILE A 54 9.53 -6.57 5.16
CA ILE A 54 10.58 -5.93 4.37
C ILE A 54 9.99 -4.65 3.83
N GLU A 55 10.62 -3.52 4.14
CA GLU A 55 10.25 -2.27 3.48
C GLU A 55 10.64 -2.39 2.02
N GLN A 56 9.65 -2.67 1.17
CA GLN A 56 9.82 -2.45 -0.25
C GLN A 56 9.97 -0.94 -0.44
N ARG A 57 11.22 -0.48 -0.56
CA ARG A 57 11.53 0.78 -1.24
C ARG A 57 11.19 0.57 -2.71
N ILE A 58 9.90 0.47 -3.03
CA ILE A 58 9.44 0.75 -4.38
C ILE A 58 9.91 2.18 -4.58
N SER A 59 10.93 2.37 -5.42
CA SER A 59 11.32 3.69 -5.86
C SER A 59 10.03 4.42 -6.20
N ASN A 60 9.76 5.54 -5.52
CA ASN A 60 8.51 6.30 -5.57
C ASN A 60 8.08 6.76 -6.98
N LEU A 61 8.74 6.28 -8.04
CA LEU A 61 8.38 6.46 -9.44
C LEU A 61 7.00 5.88 -9.81
N LEU A 62 6.48 4.90 -9.06
CA LEU A 62 5.25 4.16 -9.42
C LEU A 62 4.27 4.00 -8.26
N SER A 63 4.35 4.81 -7.20
CA SER A 63 3.20 4.93 -6.32
C SER A 63 2.05 5.47 -7.18
N LYS A 64 0.92 4.76 -7.28
CA LYS A 64 -0.30 5.22 -7.97
C LYS A 64 -0.81 6.60 -7.51
N ASN A 65 -0.16 7.20 -6.51
CA ASN A 65 -0.44 8.51 -5.93
C ASN A 65 0.73 9.51 -6.08
N SER A 66 1.71 9.27 -6.96
CA SER A 66 2.79 10.22 -7.25
C SER A 66 2.26 11.42 -8.06
N SER A 67 1.60 12.35 -7.37
CA SER A 67 1.12 13.60 -7.99
C SER A 67 2.30 14.45 -8.49
N CYS A 68 2.10 15.15 -9.61
CA CYS A 68 3.04 16.20 -10.03
C CYS A 68 3.11 17.33 -8.98
N ALA A 69 4.31 17.82 -8.66
CA ALA A 69 4.52 18.97 -7.78
C ALA A 69 3.79 20.23 -8.28
N HIS A 70 3.62 20.34 -9.60
CA HIS A 70 2.93 21.43 -10.27
C HIS A 70 1.43 21.15 -10.51
N VAL A 71 0.82 20.14 -9.89
CA VAL A 71 -0.60 19.76 -10.15
C VAL A 71 -1.59 20.93 -10.04
N LYS A 72 -1.29 21.92 -9.20
CA LYS A 72 -2.13 23.11 -9.00
C LYS A 72 -1.94 24.20 -10.07
N SER A 73 -0.73 24.32 -10.62
CA SER A 73 -0.34 25.38 -11.55
C SER A 73 -0.15 24.90 -12.99
N CYS A 74 -0.12 23.59 -13.23
CA CYS A 74 0.07 23.01 -14.56
C CYS A 74 -1.13 23.30 -15.46
N THR A 75 -0.84 23.92 -16.60
CA THR A 75 -1.83 24.31 -17.63
C THR A 75 -1.71 23.47 -18.90
N HIS A 76 -0.85 22.44 -18.92
CA HIS A 76 -0.68 21.58 -20.08
C HIS A 76 -1.97 20.83 -20.41
N THR A 77 -2.34 20.86 -21.69
CA THR A 77 -3.46 20.14 -22.30
C THR A 77 -2.97 19.45 -23.57
N HIS A 78 -3.79 18.62 -24.23
CA HIS A 78 -3.47 17.96 -25.50
C HIS A 78 -2.22 17.06 -25.49
N LEU A 79 -1.76 16.61 -24.32
CA LEU A 79 -0.57 15.76 -24.24
C LEU A 79 -0.79 14.36 -24.81
N CYS A 80 -2.03 13.84 -24.80
CA CYS A 80 -2.35 12.54 -25.39
C CYS A 80 -3.51 12.62 -26.39
N SER A 81 -3.55 11.65 -27.32
CA SER A 81 -4.57 11.56 -28.37
C SER A 81 -5.89 10.91 -27.91
N HIS A 82 -6.04 10.61 -26.61
CA HIS A 82 -7.25 9.97 -26.10
C HIS A 82 -8.44 10.96 -26.15
N VAL A 83 -9.51 10.60 -26.85
CA VAL A 83 -10.67 11.47 -27.14
C VAL A 83 -11.27 12.12 -25.89
N LYS A 84 -11.29 11.40 -24.76
CA LYS A 84 -11.84 11.90 -23.48
C LYS A 84 -10.87 12.79 -22.69
N CYS A 85 -9.61 12.90 -23.11
CA CYS A 85 -8.53 13.56 -22.41
C CYS A 85 -7.88 14.69 -23.23
N ASN A 86 -8.10 14.73 -24.55
CA ASN A 86 -7.52 15.71 -25.47
C ASN A 86 -7.70 17.17 -24.98
N LEU A 87 -8.87 17.53 -24.45
CA LEU A 87 -9.17 18.88 -23.94
C LEU A 87 -8.98 19.04 -22.42
N LYS A 88 -8.55 17.99 -21.72
CA LYS A 88 -8.40 18.02 -20.26
C LYS A 88 -7.01 18.48 -19.88
N LEU A 89 -6.92 19.14 -18.72
CA LEU A 89 -5.66 19.45 -18.08
C LEU A 89 -4.91 18.15 -17.75
N CYS A 90 -3.59 18.23 -17.84
CA CYS A 90 -2.66 17.13 -17.55
C CYS A 90 -2.99 16.41 -16.23
N LYS A 91 -3.38 17.15 -15.19
CA LYS A 91 -3.71 16.63 -13.85
C LYS A 91 -4.93 15.70 -13.80
N SER A 92 -5.73 15.65 -14.87
CA SER A 92 -6.97 14.88 -14.92
C SER A 92 -6.83 13.58 -15.72
N CYS A 93 -5.60 13.18 -16.07
CA CYS A 93 -5.32 12.09 -16.98
C CYS A 93 -3.94 11.50 -16.72
N ASP A 94 -3.88 10.24 -16.27
CA ASP A 94 -2.64 9.58 -15.87
C ASP A 94 -1.63 9.48 -17.02
N ILE A 95 -2.11 9.28 -18.25
CA ILE A 95 -1.27 9.24 -19.46
C ILE A 95 -0.64 10.61 -19.73
N CYS A 96 -1.41 11.70 -19.58
CA CYS A 96 -0.86 13.04 -19.75
C CYS A 96 0.18 13.36 -18.68
N GLN A 97 -0.08 12.95 -17.44
CA GLN A 97 0.85 13.15 -16.34
C GLN A 97 2.17 12.40 -16.55
N SER A 98 2.15 11.21 -17.15
CA SER A 98 3.37 10.43 -17.41
C SER A 98 4.24 10.95 -18.56
N ILE A 99 3.66 11.74 -19.48
CA ILE A 99 4.37 12.32 -20.65
C ILE A 99 4.50 13.84 -20.56
N CYS A 100 4.07 14.45 -19.46
CA CYS A 100 4.13 15.89 -19.27
C CYS A 100 5.59 16.37 -19.19
N PRO A 101 6.01 17.35 -20.01
CA PRO A 101 7.40 17.82 -20.02
C PRO A 101 7.80 18.47 -18.69
N ASP A 102 6.85 19.12 -18.01
CA ASP A 102 7.07 19.76 -16.70
C ASP A 102 6.68 18.82 -15.54
N PHE A 103 6.69 17.50 -15.74
CA PHE A 103 6.40 16.59 -14.64
C PHE A 103 7.54 16.59 -13.62
N GLU A 104 7.25 17.04 -12.40
CA GLU A 104 8.12 16.90 -11.25
C GLU A 104 7.41 16.06 -10.18
N LEU A 105 8.09 15.06 -9.62
CA LEU A 105 7.51 14.22 -8.57
C LEU A 105 7.27 15.04 -7.30
N TYR A 106 6.03 15.08 -6.80
CA TYR A 106 5.75 15.66 -5.49
C TYR A 106 6.35 14.78 -4.38
N ILE A 107 7.27 15.37 -3.60
CA ILE A 107 7.83 14.76 -2.40
C ILE A 107 7.27 15.48 -1.18
N CYS A 108 6.51 14.76 -0.36
CA CYS A 108 5.99 15.31 0.89
C CYS A 108 7.16 15.67 1.82
N LYS A 109 7.26 16.94 2.22
CA LYS A 109 8.31 17.45 3.13
C LYS A 109 8.02 17.15 4.61
N GLN A 110 6.87 16.57 4.93
CA GLN A 110 6.52 16.17 6.29
C GLN A 110 6.72 14.67 6.51
N LEU A 111 7.95 14.31 6.86
CA LEU A 111 8.23 13.22 7.78
C LEU A 111 9.22 13.75 8.80
N LYS A 112 8.77 14.67 9.66
CA LYS A 112 9.44 14.88 10.94
C LYS A 112 9.02 13.71 11.83
N SER A 113 10.01 12.92 12.20
CA SER A 113 9.93 11.82 13.17
C SER A 113 9.31 12.26 14.49
#